data_AF-A0A9E3QW05-F1
#
_entry.id   AF-A0A9E3QW05-F1
#
_cell.length_a   1.000
_cell.length_b   1.000
_cell.length_c   1.000
_cell.angle_alpha   90.00
_cell.angle_beta   90.00
_cell.angle_gamma   90.00
#
_symmetry.space_group_name_H-M   'P 1'
#
loop_
_entity.id
_entity.type
_entity.pdbx_description
1 polymer ?
#
loop_
_entity_poly.entity_id
_entity_poly.type
_entity_poly.pdbx_seq_one_letter_code
_entity_poly.pdbx_strand_id
1 'polypeptide(L)'
;MKGLVEYIARALVDRPEAVELVITPSEDGALYELKVAPEDVGKVIGRDGRTVNALRTVLAAAVQKTGEKVRLEIFDDRRRAQLAQAQAAAVPPAQ
;
A
#
# COMPACT_ATOMS: atom_id res chain seq x y z
N MET A 1 -6.60 2.43 -13.29
CA MET A 1 -6.66 2.93 -11.89
C MET A 1 -5.31 2.94 -11.18
N LYS A 2 -4.44 1.93 -11.35
CA LYS A 2 -3.12 1.86 -10.68
C LYS A 2 -2.31 3.17 -10.64
N GLY A 3 -2.18 3.86 -11.78
CA GLY A 3 -1.33 5.05 -11.88
C GLY A 3 -1.84 6.25 -11.08
N LEU A 4 -3.16 6.37 -10.88
CA LEU A 4 -3.73 7.44 -10.07
C LEU A 4 -3.44 7.22 -8.58
N VAL A 5 -3.57 5.99 -8.11
CA VAL A 5 -3.31 5.62 -6.72
C VAL A 5 -1.84 5.81 -6.39
N GLU A 6 -0.95 5.31 -7.26
CA GLU A 6 0.49 5.50 -7.13
C GLU A 6 0.87 6.98 -7.15
N TYR A 7 0.28 7.77 -8.06
CA TYR A 7 0.54 9.21 -8.15
C TYR A 7 0.12 9.96 -6.88
N ILE A 8 -1.09 9.70 -6.38
CA ILE A 8 -1.57 10.35 -5.15
C ILE A 8 -0.72 9.93 -3.96
N ALA A 9 -0.39 8.64 -3.84
CA ALA A 9 0.46 8.15 -2.78
C ALA A 9 1.85 8.82 -2.80
N ARG A 10 2.48 8.91 -3.97
CA ARG A 10 3.76 9.59 -4.16
C ARG A 10 3.71 11.08 -3.85
N ALA A 11 2.58 11.74 -4.10
CA ALA A 11 2.39 13.16 -3.78
C ALA A 11 2.17 13.44 -2.27
N LEU A 12 1.80 12.42 -1.49
CA LEU A 12 1.51 12.55 -0.05
C LEU A 12 2.73 12.29 0.84
N VAL A 13 3.80 11.75 0.29
CA VAL A 13 5.03 11.35 1.02
C VAL A 13 6.20 12.24 0.62
N ASP A 14 7.25 12.28 1.43
CA ASP A 14 8.49 12.99 1.04
C ASP A 14 9.34 12.15 0.07
N ARG A 15 9.25 10.81 0.19
CA ARG A 15 10.04 9.87 -0.60
C ARG A 15 9.15 9.07 -1.55
N PRO A 16 8.80 9.63 -2.70
CA PRO A 16 7.99 8.94 -3.70
C PRO A 16 8.69 7.70 -4.27
N GLU A 17 10.02 7.60 -4.18
CA GLU A 17 10.79 6.41 -4.58
C GLU A 17 10.59 5.21 -3.65
N ALA A 18 10.24 5.44 -2.38
CA ALA A 18 9.99 4.39 -1.40
C ALA A 18 8.53 3.89 -1.41
N VAL A 19 7.71 4.39 -2.35
CA VAL A 19 6.32 3.99 -2.52
C VAL A 19 6.22 2.84 -3.52
N GLU A 20 5.73 1.70 -3.05
CA GLU A 20 5.45 0.52 -3.87
C GLU A 20 3.96 0.16 -3.79
N LEU A 21 3.30 0.03 -4.93
CA LEU A 21 1.90 -0.36 -5.01
C LEU A 21 1.79 -1.79 -5.55
N VAL A 22 1.26 -2.70 -4.72
CA VAL A 22 0.97 -4.09 -5.12
C VAL A 22 -0.55 -4.22 -5.31
N ILE A 23 -0.95 -4.83 -6.42
CA ILE A 23 -2.36 -5.06 -6.74
C ILE A 23 -2.60 -6.56 -6.75
N THR A 24 -3.44 -7.01 -5.82
CA THR A 24 -3.83 -8.40 -5.68
C THR A 24 -5.29 -8.55 -6.11
N PRO A 25 -5.59 -9.16 -7.27
CA PRO A 25 -6.96 -9.43 -7.67
C PRO A 25 -7.58 -10.49 -6.77
N SER A 26 -8.81 -10.27 -6.32
CA SER A 26 -9.59 -11.17 -5.46
C SER A 26 -11.01 -11.33 -6.02
N GLU A 27 -11.72 -12.39 -5.61
CA GLU A 27 -13.09 -12.66 -6.06
C GLU A 27 -14.08 -11.52 -5.75
N ASP A 28 -13.88 -10.84 -4.62
CA ASP A 28 -14.71 -9.70 -4.21
C ASP A 28 -14.26 -8.35 -4.76
N GLY A 29 -13.14 -8.29 -5.51
CA GLY A 29 -12.56 -7.06 -6.04
C GLY A 29 -11.04 -7.01 -5.98
N ALA A 30 -10.44 -5.85 -6.18
CA ALA A 30 -8.99 -5.68 -6.18
C ALA A 30 -8.47 -5.10 -4.85
N LEU A 31 -7.48 -5.77 -4.26
CA LEU A 31 -6.73 -5.29 -3.10
C LEU A 31 -5.53 -4.49 -3.57
N TYR A 32 -5.42 -3.25 -3.10
CA TYR A 32 -4.33 -2.33 -3.37
C TYR A 32 -3.52 -2.17 -2.09
N GLU A 33 -2.35 -2.78 -2.07
CA GLU A 33 -1.42 -2.73 -0.95
C GLU A 33 -0.39 -1.65 -1.25
N LEU A 34 -0.48 -0.54 -0.52
CA LEU A 34 0.44 0.58 -0.62
C LEU A 34 1.51 0.44 0.45
N LYS A 35 2.73 0.11 0.03
CA LYS A 35 3.90 0.08 0.90
C LYS A 35 4.57 1.44 0.83
N VAL A 36 4.82 2.01 2.00
CA VAL A 36 5.54 3.28 2.14
C VAL A 36 6.59 3.14 3.23
N ALA A 37 7.57 4.04 3.22
CA ALA A 37 8.56 4.07 4.28
C ALA A 37 7.90 4.45 5.64
N PRO A 38 8.41 3.95 6.77
CA PRO A 38 7.87 4.20 8.11
C PRO A 38 7.67 5.68 8.45
N GLU A 39 8.56 6.51 7.93
CA GLU A 39 8.59 7.95 8.18
C GLU A 39 7.44 8.66 7.46
N ASP A 40 6.94 8.06 6.38
CA ASP A 40 5.90 8.58 5.51
C ASP A 40 4.50 8.06 5.87
N VAL A 41 4.40 6.93 6.59
CA VAL A 41 3.12 6.35 7.05
C VAL A 41 2.26 7.37 7.79
N GLY A 42 2.88 8.15 8.70
CA GLY A 42 2.18 9.18 9.46
C GLY A 42 1.56 10.28 8.57
N LYS A 43 2.20 10.58 7.43
CA LYS A 43 1.73 11.58 6.45
C LYS A 43 0.57 11.03 5.62
N VAL A 44 0.67 9.78 5.18
CA VAL A 44 -0.37 9.10 4.38
C VAL A 44 -1.64 8.90 5.20
N ILE A 45 -1.50 8.46 6.46
CA ILE A 45 -2.65 8.33 7.37
C ILE A 45 -3.20 9.73 7.70
N GLY A 46 -2.30 10.68 7.97
CA GLY A 46 -2.65 12.02 8.38
C GLY A 46 -3.22 12.07 9.80
N ARG A 47 -3.44 13.30 10.31
CA ARG A 47 -4.01 13.54 11.64
C ARG A 47 -5.44 12.99 11.70
N ASP A 48 -5.72 12.13 12.68
CA ASP A 48 -7.00 11.42 12.87
C ASP A 48 -7.45 10.56 11.67
N GLY A 49 -6.51 10.16 10.79
CA GLY A 49 -6.86 9.36 9.61
C GLY A 49 -7.60 10.16 8.52
N ARG A 50 -7.59 11.50 8.57
CA ARG A 50 -8.33 12.35 7.62
C ARG A 50 -7.85 12.16 6.18
N THR A 51 -6.54 12.05 5.97
CA THR A 51 -5.93 11.89 4.64
C THR A 51 -6.29 10.53 4.04
N VAL A 52 -6.12 9.45 4.80
CA VAL A 52 -6.48 8.10 4.33
C VAL A 52 -7.98 7.95 4.08
N ASN A 53 -8.84 8.57 4.90
CA ASN A 53 -10.28 8.54 4.68
C ASN A 53 -10.67 9.28 3.39
N ALA A 54 -10.09 10.46 3.13
CA ALA A 54 -10.32 11.17 1.87
C ALA A 54 -9.89 10.33 0.66
N LEU A 55 -8.72 9.68 0.74
CA LEU A 55 -8.24 8.80 -0.31
C LEU A 55 -9.19 7.61 -0.55
N ARG A 56 -9.68 6.98 0.53
CA ARG A 56 -10.69 5.92 0.47
C ARG A 56 -11.99 6.39 -0.17
N THR A 57 -12.45 7.59 0.13
CA THR A 57 -13.64 8.18 -0.51
C THR A 57 -13.42 8.39 -2.00
N VAL A 58 -12.27 8.92 -2.41
CA VAL A 58 -11.93 9.11 -3.84
C VAL A 58 -11.86 7.77 -4.56
N LEU A 59 -11.23 6.77 -3.96
CA LEU A 59 -11.19 5.41 -4.48
C LEU A 59 -12.59 4.81 -4.63
N ALA A 60 -13.42 4.89 -3.59
CA ALA A 60 -14.79 4.42 -3.60
C ALA A 60 -15.64 5.11 -4.70
N ALA A 61 -15.43 6.41 -4.91
CA ALA A 61 -16.08 7.16 -5.99
C ALA A 61 -15.56 6.75 -7.39
N ALA A 62 -14.26 6.50 -7.53
CA ALA A 62 -13.66 6.07 -8.78
C ALA A 62 -14.19 4.69 -9.22
N VAL A 63 -14.43 3.79 -8.27
CA VAL A 63 -14.81 2.40 -8.55
C VAL A 63 -16.31 2.20 -8.64
N GLN A 64 -17.12 3.13 -8.12
CA GLN A 64 -18.55 3.21 -8.42
C GLN A 64 -18.83 3.27 -9.92
N LYS A 65 -17.90 3.81 -10.73
CA LYS A 65 -18.02 3.82 -12.20
C LYS A 65 -17.65 2.49 -12.86
N THR A 66 -16.82 1.67 -12.23
CA THR A 66 -16.36 0.38 -12.79
C THR A 66 -17.08 -0.83 -12.20
N GLY A 67 -17.80 -0.67 -11.08
CA GLY A 67 -18.53 -1.77 -10.42
C GLY A 67 -17.65 -2.74 -9.64
N GLU A 68 -16.34 -2.49 -9.55
CA GLU A 68 -15.37 -3.35 -8.87
C GLU A 68 -15.17 -2.87 -7.42
N LYS A 69 -15.11 -3.75 -6.42
CA LYS A 69 -14.74 -3.29 -5.08
C LYS A 69 -13.23 -3.10 -5.03
N VAL A 70 -12.79 -2.00 -4.42
CA VAL A 70 -11.37 -1.74 -4.20
C VAL A 70 -11.12 -1.54 -2.72
N ARG A 71 -10.14 -2.26 -2.20
CA ARG A 71 -9.66 -2.13 -0.82
C ARG A 71 -8.26 -1.56 -0.83
N LEU A 72 -8.06 -0.46 -0.11
CA LEU A 72 -6.73 0.13 0.11
C LEU A 72 -6.22 -0.26 1.49
N GLU A 73 -5.07 -0.91 1.52
CA GLU A 73 -4.30 -1.21 2.73
C GLU A 73 -2.94 -0.53 2.66
N ILE A 74 -2.56 0.14 3.75
CA ILE A 74 -1.28 0.85 3.86
C ILE A 74 -0.40 0.02 4.76
N PHE A 75 0.74 -0.42 4.23
CA PHE A 75 1.73 -1.18 4.97
C PHE A 75 2.95 -0.32 5.27
N ASP A 76 3.36 -0.36 6.54
CA ASP A 76 4.65 0.14 7.00
C ASP A 76 5.69 -0.98 6.86
N ASP A 77 6.82 -0.72 6.18
CA ASP A 77 7.86 -1.74 5.98
C ASP A 77 8.58 -2.17 7.28
N ARG A 78 8.16 -1.68 8.46
CA ARG A 78 8.73 -2.05 9.77
C ARG A 78 8.78 -3.55 10.10
N ARG A 79 8.16 -4.44 9.32
CA ARG A 79 8.16 -5.89 9.60
C ARG A 79 8.78 -6.78 8.52
N ARG A 80 8.96 -6.32 7.28
CA ARG A 80 9.51 -7.16 6.19
C ARG A 80 11.02 -7.33 6.27
N ALA A 81 11.77 -6.29 6.65
CA ALA A 81 13.22 -6.41 6.82
C ALA A 81 13.60 -7.47 7.87
N GLN A 82 12.84 -7.59 8.97
CA GLN A 82 13.10 -8.58 10.02
C GLN A 82 12.72 -10.01 9.61
N LEU A 83 11.61 -10.19 8.87
CA LEU A 83 11.14 -11.52 8.47
C LEU A 83 11.87 -12.09 7.24
N ALA A 84 12.29 -11.24 6.29
CA ALA A 84 13.10 -11.68 5.15
C ALA A 84 14.50 -12.14 5.57
N GLN A 85 15.12 -11.45 6.55
CA GLN A 85 16.39 -11.87 7.14
C GLN A 85 16.25 -13.18 7.93
N ALA A 86 15.13 -13.40 8.62
CA ALA A 86 14.88 -14.64 9.37
C ALA A 86 14.63 -15.86 8.46
N GLN A 87 13.98 -15.67 7.30
CA GLN A 87 13.69 -16.77 6.37
C GLN A 87 14.88 -17.14 5.47
N ALA A 88 15.76 -16.19 5.12
CA ALA A 88 16.95 -16.47 4.31
C ALA A 88 18.00 -17.34 5.04
N ALA A 89 17.99 -17.37 6.38
CA ALA A 89 18.87 -18.22 7.20
C ALA A 89 18.41 -19.69 7.31
N ALA A 90 17.23 -20.05 6.75
CA ALA A 90 16.61 -21.37 6.92
C ALA A 90 16.65 -22.24 5.66
N VAL A 91 17.38 -21.86 4.60
CA VAL A 91 17.70 -22.79 3.51
C VAL A 91 18.99 -23.52 3.91
N PRO A 92 18.94 -24.77 4.42
CA PRO A 92 20.16 -25.54 4.58
C PRO A 92 20.82 -25.66 3.21
N PRO A 93 22.16 -25.56 3.09
CA PRO A 93 22.82 -25.94 1.85
C PRO A 93 22.42 -27.39 1.57
N ALA A 94 21.74 -27.60 0.45
CA ALA A 94 21.52 -28.93 -0.09
C ALA A 94 22.92 -29.52 -0.32
N GLN A 95 23.33 -30.43 0.58
CA GLN A 95 24.42 -31.37 0.34
C GLN A 95 23.92 -32.43 -0.63
#